data_AF-A0A519J1V5-F1
#
_entry.id   AF-A0A519J1V5-F1
#
_cell.length_a   1.000
_cell.length_b   1.000
_cell.length_c   1.000
_cell.angle_alpha   90.00
_cell.angle_beta   90.00
_cell.angle_gamma   90.00
#
_symmetry.space_group_name_H-M   'P 1'
#
loop_
_entity.id
_entity.type
_entity.pdbx_description
1 polymer ?
#
loop_
_entity_poly.entity_id
_entity_poly.type
_entity_poly.pdbx_seq_one_letter_code
_entity_poly.pdbx_strand_id
1 'polypeptide(L)'
;ARPVRNATVELWQCDGAGRYLHSADAGRAPRDEGFQGYGVVKTDDQGRYRFRTLKPPSYTADAGPYGIITRAPHIHMAVTVGGVRRLTTQLFFAGEPLNDQDVELARIPEPQRKAALMTTPVDGIARFDMIVLL
;
A
#
# COMPACT_ATOMS: atom_id res chain seq x y z
N ALA A 1 -13.03 -5.34 17.89
CA ALA A 1 -12.85 -6.15 16.66
C ALA A 1 -12.45 -7.58 17.05
N ARG A 2 -12.72 -8.59 16.21
CA ARG A 2 -12.29 -9.99 16.43
C ARG A 2 -11.13 -10.33 15.47
N PRO A 3 -10.07 -11.04 15.89
CA PRO A 3 -9.02 -11.48 15.00
C PRO A 3 -9.54 -12.34 13.84
N VAL A 4 -8.99 -12.15 12.65
CA VAL A 4 -9.29 -12.96 11.46
C VAL A 4 -8.08 -13.83 11.14
N ARG A 5 -8.13 -15.10 11.53
CA ARG A 5 -7.05 -16.07 11.25
C ARG A 5 -7.08 -16.57 9.81
N ASN A 6 -5.94 -17.00 9.29
CA ASN A 6 -5.80 -17.59 7.95
C ASN A 6 -6.33 -16.70 6.79
N ALA A 7 -6.46 -15.39 7.01
CA ALA A 7 -6.70 -14.45 5.93
C ALA A 7 -5.43 -14.35 5.09
N THR A 8 -5.58 -14.33 3.77
CA THR A 8 -4.46 -14.02 2.87
C THR A 8 -4.32 -12.51 2.79
N VAL A 9 -3.15 -12.00 3.20
CA VAL A 9 -2.77 -10.60 3.04
C VAL A 9 -1.75 -10.51 1.92
N GLU A 10 -2.03 -9.65 0.95
CA GLU A 10 -1.16 -9.38 -0.19
C GLU A 10 -0.66 -7.94 -0.10
N LEU A 11 0.59 -7.73 -0.49
CA LEU A 11 1.25 -6.43 -0.57
C LEU A 11 1.83 -6.25 -1.97
N TRP A 12 1.65 -5.07 -2.57
CA TRP A 12 2.42 -4.66 -3.76
C TRP A 12 2.83 -3.18 -3.71
N GLN A 13 4.00 -2.86 -4.26
CA GLN A 13 4.57 -1.51 -4.27
C GLN A 13 5.63 -1.36 -5.36
N CYS A 14 6.03 -0.11 -5.60
CA CYS A 14 7.25 0.19 -6.37
C CYS A 14 8.53 -0.05 -5.55
N ASP A 15 9.65 -0.13 -6.28
CA ASP A 15 11.00 -0.16 -5.73
C ASP A 15 11.48 1.21 -5.23
N GLY A 16 12.75 1.28 -4.79
CA GLY A 16 13.37 2.52 -4.30
C GLY A 16 13.50 3.64 -5.34
N ALA A 17 13.33 3.35 -6.63
CA ALA A 17 13.34 4.32 -7.73
C ALA A 17 11.92 4.68 -8.21
N GLY A 18 10.88 4.20 -7.53
CA GLY A 18 9.50 4.44 -7.90
C GLY A 18 9.03 3.61 -9.11
N ARG A 19 9.74 2.52 -9.44
CA ARG A 19 9.39 1.60 -10.53
C ARG A 19 8.59 0.40 -10.01
N TYR A 20 7.52 0.05 -10.70
CA TYR A 20 6.80 -1.19 -10.51
C TYR A 20 7.37 -2.28 -11.43
N LEU A 21 7.43 -3.52 -10.94
CA LEU A 21 7.61 -4.69 -11.78
C LEU A 21 6.29 -4.99 -12.52
N HIS A 22 5.96 -4.16 -13.51
CA HIS A 22 4.73 -4.26 -14.27
C HIS A 22 4.95 -3.81 -15.72
N SER A 23 4.36 -4.52 -16.69
CA SER A 23 4.56 -4.26 -18.12
C SER A 23 4.07 -2.87 -18.57
N ALA A 24 3.10 -2.31 -17.87
CA ALA A 24 2.57 -0.96 -18.13
C ALA A 24 3.30 0.17 -17.37
N ASP A 25 4.38 -0.13 -16.63
CA ASP A 25 5.18 0.93 -16.01
C ASP A 25 5.97 1.70 -17.08
N ALA A 26 5.55 2.93 -17.36
CA ALA A 26 6.16 3.83 -18.34
C ALA A 26 7.32 4.69 -17.77
N GLY A 27 7.73 4.47 -16.53
CA GLY A 27 8.84 5.16 -15.90
C GLY A 27 10.17 4.98 -16.66
N ARG A 28 11.06 5.96 -16.53
CA ARG A 28 12.36 5.97 -17.23
C ARG A 28 13.56 5.60 -16.36
N ALA A 29 13.43 5.73 -15.04
CA ALA A 29 14.49 5.35 -14.10
C ALA A 29 14.73 3.83 -14.14
N PRO A 30 15.96 3.32 -14.06
CA PRO A 30 16.21 1.88 -14.00
C PRO A 30 15.43 1.22 -12.86
N ARG A 31 14.88 0.02 -13.10
CA ARG A 31 14.27 -0.80 -12.04
C ARG A 31 15.36 -1.49 -11.23
N ASP A 32 15.17 -1.63 -9.93
CA ASP A 32 15.98 -2.48 -9.08
C ASP A 32 15.69 -3.96 -9.38
N GLU A 33 16.67 -4.66 -9.96
CA GLU A 33 16.55 -6.07 -10.31
C GLU A 33 16.40 -6.98 -9.08
N GLY A 34 16.92 -6.57 -7.92
CA GLY A 34 16.82 -7.29 -6.66
C GLY A 34 15.50 -7.08 -5.92
N PHE A 35 14.64 -6.18 -6.41
CA PHE A 35 13.37 -5.85 -5.76
C PHE A 35 12.16 -6.38 -6.55
N GLN A 36 11.42 -7.31 -5.94
CA GLN A 36 10.22 -7.90 -6.54
C GLN A 36 8.96 -7.03 -6.34
N GLY A 37 8.86 -6.32 -5.21
CA GLY A 37 7.73 -5.43 -4.93
C GLY A 37 6.37 -6.11 -4.70
N TYR A 38 6.32 -7.45 -4.53
CA TYR A 38 5.10 -8.20 -4.20
C TYR A 38 5.37 -9.19 -3.07
N GLY A 39 4.39 -9.39 -2.19
CA GLY A 39 4.46 -10.37 -1.11
C GLY A 39 3.09 -10.88 -0.67
N VAL A 40 3.05 -12.11 -0.16
CA VAL A 40 1.84 -12.75 0.37
C VAL A 40 2.15 -13.42 1.70
N VAL A 41 1.29 -13.20 2.69
CA VAL A 41 1.35 -13.88 3.98
C VAL A 41 -0.04 -14.27 4.45
N LYS A 42 -0.12 -15.31 5.29
CA LYS A 42 -1.36 -15.63 6.01
C LYS A 42 -1.32 -15.04 7.40
N THR A 43 -2.46 -14.54 7.88
CA THR A 43 -2.58 -14.09 9.27
C THR A 43 -2.49 -15.26 10.25
N ASP A 44 -1.85 -15.04 11.40
CA ASP A 44 -1.78 -16.00 12.49
C ASP A 44 -3.11 -16.14 13.25
N ASP A 45 -3.15 -16.98 14.30
CA ASP A 45 -4.34 -17.17 15.14
C ASP A 45 -4.80 -15.90 15.88
N GLN A 46 -3.93 -14.89 15.98
CA GLN A 46 -4.23 -13.57 16.55
C GLN A 46 -4.51 -12.53 15.46
N GLY A 47 -4.64 -12.94 14.18
CA GLY A 47 -4.93 -12.05 13.06
C GLY A 47 -3.74 -11.18 12.62
N ARG A 48 -2.54 -11.44 13.14
CA ARG A 48 -1.34 -10.65 12.86
C ARG A 48 -0.68 -11.09 11.56
N TYR A 49 -0.05 -10.16 10.88
CA TYR A 49 0.73 -10.37 9.67
C TYR A 49 2.01 -9.53 9.73
N ARG A 50 3.03 -9.91 8.95
CA ARG A 50 4.29 -9.15 8.88
C ARG A 50 4.92 -9.26 7.50
N PHE A 51 5.35 -8.11 7.00
CA PHE A 51 6.24 -7.99 5.85
C PHE A 51 7.53 -7.29 6.26
N ARG A 52 8.60 -7.53 5.50
CA ARG A 52 9.80 -6.70 5.50
C ARG A 52 9.98 -6.20 4.08
N THR A 53 10.04 -4.88 3.92
CA THR A 53 10.14 -4.21 2.61
C THR A 53 10.90 -2.90 2.77
N LEU A 54 11.18 -2.24 1.64
CA LEU A 54 11.66 -0.86 1.61
C LEU A 54 10.45 0.09 1.64
N LYS A 55 10.62 1.26 2.26
CA LYS A 55 9.65 2.35 2.11
C LYS A 55 9.70 2.83 0.65
N PRO A 56 8.60 2.75 -0.12
CA PRO A 56 8.59 3.23 -1.50
C PRO A 56 8.67 4.77 -1.53
N PRO A 57 9.26 5.37 -2.58
CA PRO A 57 9.19 6.80 -2.81
C PRO A 57 7.83 7.17 -3.43
N SER A 58 7.64 8.46 -3.69
CA SER A 58 6.62 8.92 -4.64
C SER A 58 6.98 8.49 -6.06
N TYR A 59 5.96 8.37 -6.92
CA TYR A 59 6.16 8.07 -8.33
C TYR A 59 5.10 8.75 -9.20
N THR A 60 5.40 8.92 -10.47
CA THR A 60 4.43 9.41 -11.47
C THR A 60 3.66 8.24 -12.07
N ALA A 61 2.36 8.38 -12.22
CA ALA A 61 1.50 7.41 -12.89
C ALA A 61 0.74 8.06 -14.02
N ASP A 62 0.52 7.33 -15.12
CA ASP A 62 -0.44 7.73 -16.14
C ASP A 62 -1.86 7.40 -15.64
N ALA A 63 -2.66 8.44 -15.41
CA ALA A 63 -4.05 8.32 -14.97
C ALA A 63 -5.05 8.39 -16.15
N GLY A 64 -4.58 8.12 -17.37
CA GLY A 64 -5.39 8.11 -18.59
C GLY A 64 -5.89 9.52 -18.94
N PRO A 65 -7.21 9.76 -18.99
CA PRO A 65 -7.77 11.07 -19.38
C PRO A 65 -7.38 12.20 -18.44
N TYR A 66 -6.91 11.90 -17.23
CA TYR A 66 -6.44 12.89 -16.25
C TYR A 66 -4.95 13.20 -16.37
N GLY A 67 -4.24 12.60 -17.32
CA GLY A 67 -2.82 12.82 -17.58
C GLY A 67 -1.90 12.19 -16.54
N ILE A 68 -0.66 12.68 -16.49
CA ILE A 68 0.35 12.21 -15.53
C ILE A 68 0.07 12.80 -14.16
N ILE A 69 -0.15 11.93 -13.18
CA ILE A 69 -0.33 12.30 -11.76
C ILE A 69 0.90 11.91 -10.95
N THR A 70 1.13 12.62 -9.84
CA THR A 70 2.12 12.21 -8.84
C THR A 70 1.39 11.52 -7.69
N ARG A 71 1.86 10.33 -7.31
CA ARG A 71 1.36 9.56 -6.18
C ARG A 71 2.24 9.80 -4.96
N ALA A 72 1.63 9.98 -3.78
CA ALA A 72 2.35 10.00 -2.52
C ALA A 72 2.98 8.62 -2.24
N PRO A 73 4.03 8.53 -1.40
CA PRO A 73 4.56 7.24 -0.95
C PRO A 73 3.46 6.35 -0.36
N HIS A 74 3.25 5.18 -0.95
CA HIS A 74 2.23 4.23 -0.49
C HIS A 74 2.57 2.78 -0.81
N ILE A 75 1.94 1.88 -0.07
CA ILE A 75 1.98 0.44 -0.28
C ILE A 75 0.56 -0.04 -0.52
N HIS A 76 0.31 -0.74 -1.61
CA HIS A 76 -0.99 -1.36 -1.81
C HIS A 76 -1.12 -2.63 -0.97
N MET A 77 -2.32 -2.84 -0.44
CA MET A 77 -2.63 -3.97 0.43
C MET A 77 -3.97 -4.58 0.03
N ALA A 78 -4.07 -5.90 0.16
CA ALA A 78 -5.35 -6.60 0.01
C ALA A 78 -5.54 -7.70 1.05
N VAL A 79 -6.79 -7.95 1.40
CA VAL A 79 -7.19 -9.00 2.34
C VAL A 79 -8.24 -9.90 1.69
N THR A 80 -7.94 -11.19 1.62
CA THR A 80 -8.83 -12.24 1.11
C THR A 80 -9.17 -13.21 2.24
N VAL A 81 -10.46 -13.48 2.46
CA VAL A 81 -10.94 -14.38 3.51
C VAL A 81 -11.90 -15.39 2.91
N GLY A 82 -11.61 -16.68 3.08
CA GLY A 82 -12.42 -17.76 2.50
C GLY A 82 -12.51 -17.72 0.97
N GLY A 83 -11.45 -17.23 0.30
CA GLY A 83 -11.43 -17.08 -1.16
C GLY A 83 -12.11 -15.81 -1.70
N VAL A 84 -12.72 -14.99 -0.85
CA VAL A 84 -13.37 -13.73 -1.24
C VAL A 84 -12.48 -12.53 -0.89
N ARG A 85 -12.18 -11.67 -1.87
CA ARG A 85 -11.45 -10.41 -1.65
C ARG A 85 -12.33 -9.45 -0.84
N ARG A 86 -11.99 -9.22 0.43
CA ARG A 86 -12.77 -8.40 1.36
C ARG A 86 -12.34 -6.93 1.36
N LEU A 87 -11.08 -6.67 1.07
CA LEU A 87 -10.52 -5.32 1.04
C LEU A 87 -9.39 -5.25 0.02
N THR A 88 -9.36 -4.15 -0.73
CA THR A 88 -8.19 -3.64 -1.46
C THR A 88 -8.03 -2.19 -1.04
N THR A 89 -6.86 -1.82 -0.55
CA THR A 89 -6.60 -0.48 0.00
C THR A 89 -5.14 -0.09 -0.21
N GLN A 90 -4.77 1.10 0.26
CA GLN A 90 -3.43 1.66 0.17
C GLN A 90 -3.02 2.21 1.54
N LEU A 91 -1.85 1.78 2.01
CA LEU A 91 -1.18 2.29 3.21
C LEU A 91 -0.28 3.46 2.83
N PHE A 92 -0.54 4.62 3.41
CA PHE A 92 0.24 5.85 3.26
C PHE A 92 1.10 6.12 4.49
N PHE A 93 2.07 7.02 4.37
CA PHE A 93 2.93 7.41 5.48
C PHE A 93 2.51 8.79 6.01
N ALA A 94 2.30 8.89 7.33
CA ALA A 94 1.89 10.13 7.97
C ALA A 94 2.98 11.20 7.81
N GLY A 95 2.57 12.45 7.56
CA GLY A 95 3.48 13.59 7.40
C GLY A 95 4.13 13.72 6.03
N GLU A 96 3.85 12.81 5.07
CA GLU A 96 4.32 12.98 3.69
C GLU A 96 3.67 14.21 3.03
N PRO A 97 4.46 15.17 2.51
CA PRO A 97 3.92 16.40 1.91
C PRO A 97 2.99 16.15 0.72
N LEU A 98 3.21 15.05 -0.01
CA LEU A 98 2.40 14.70 -1.19
C LEU A 98 1.03 14.09 -0.82
N ASN A 99 0.78 13.75 0.44
CA ASN A 99 -0.54 13.21 0.84
C ASN A 99 -1.68 14.19 0.54
N ASP A 100 -1.43 15.50 0.66
CA ASP A 100 -2.44 16.53 0.40
C ASP A 100 -2.71 16.74 -1.09
N GLN A 101 -1.80 16.26 -1.96
CA GLN A 101 -1.87 16.41 -3.42
C GLN A 101 -2.25 15.10 -4.13
N ASP A 102 -2.14 13.95 -3.46
CA ASP A 102 -2.46 12.64 -4.04
C ASP A 102 -3.96 12.54 -4.33
N VAL A 103 -4.29 12.48 -5.63
CA VAL A 103 -5.67 12.49 -6.12
C VAL A 103 -6.46 11.24 -5.73
N GLU A 104 -5.79 10.10 -5.50
CA GLU A 104 -6.46 8.87 -5.07
C GLU A 104 -6.74 8.89 -3.57
N LEU A 105 -5.79 9.39 -2.78
CA LEU A 105 -6.02 9.64 -1.36
C LEU A 105 -7.10 10.73 -1.15
N ALA A 106 -7.16 11.73 -2.05
CA ALA A 106 -8.13 12.81 -2.02
C ALA A 106 -9.60 12.32 -2.11
N ARG A 107 -9.85 11.14 -2.69
CA ARG A 107 -11.18 10.53 -2.81
C ARG A 107 -11.78 10.11 -1.47
N ILE A 108 -10.96 10.02 -0.42
CA ILE A 108 -11.36 9.54 0.89
C ILE A 108 -11.59 10.75 1.81
N PRO A 109 -12.81 10.98 2.31
CA PRO A 109 -13.11 12.09 3.20
C PRO A 109 -12.28 12.05 4.49
N GLU A 110 -12.06 13.22 5.07
CA GLU A 110 -11.63 13.33 6.47
C GLU A 110 -12.84 13.10 7.40
N PRO A 111 -12.66 12.45 8.57
CA PRO A 111 -11.40 12.05 9.20
C PRO A 111 -10.89 10.64 8.82
N GLN A 112 -11.61 9.90 7.96
CA GLN A 112 -11.34 8.49 7.66
C GLN A 112 -9.94 8.30 7.05
N ARG A 113 -9.49 9.26 6.24
CA ARG A 113 -8.17 9.28 5.63
C ARG A 113 -7.02 9.15 6.62
N LYS A 114 -6.94 10.04 7.61
CA LYS A 114 -5.84 10.09 8.59
C LYS A 114 -5.87 8.93 9.58
N ALA A 115 -7.06 8.53 10.00
CA ALA A 115 -7.21 7.52 11.05
C ALA A 115 -7.00 6.08 10.54
N ALA A 116 -7.35 5.79 9.28
CA ALA A 116 -7.45 4.42 8.81
C ALA A 116 -6.40 3.98 7.77
N LEU A 117 -5.67 4.92 7.15
CA LEU A 117 -4.79 4.62 6.02
C LEU A 117 -3.34 5.05 6.21
N MET A 118 -3.04 5.78 7.28
CA MET A 118 -1.71 6.33 7.51
C MET A 118 -0.98 5.61 8.63
N THR A 119 0.35 5.48 8.46
CA THR A 119 1.24 4.94 9.49
C THR A 119 2.47 5.82 9.66
N THR A 120 3.01 5.86 10.87
CA THR A 120 4.30 6.50 11.17
C THR A 120 5.29 5.39 11.56
N PRO A 121 6.28 5.08 10.71
CA PRO A 121 7.32 4.13 11.09
C PRO A 121 8.12 4.66 12.28
N VAL A 122 8.34 3.81 13.29
CA VAL A 122 9.23 4.08 14.43
C VAL A 122 10.30 2.99 14.42
N ASP A 123 11.57 3.38 14.41
CA ASP A 123 12.72 2.47 14.32
C ASP A 123 12.61 1.45 13.17
N GLY A 124 12.11 1.90 12.02
CA GLY A 124 11.90 1.08 10.83
C GLY A 124 10.69 0.14 10.89
N ILE A 125 9.84 0.26 11.92
CA ILE A 125 8.64 -0.56 12.08
C ILE A 125 7.39 0.31 11.89
N ALA A 126 6.60 -0.02 10.87
CA ALA A 126 5.27 0.52 10.66
C ALA A 126 4.20 -0.45 11.18
N ARG A 127 3.09 0.09 11.68
CA ARG A 127 1.90 -0.69 12.07
C ARG A 127 0.71 -0.27 11.23
N PHE A 128 -0.07 -1.25 10.77
CA PHE A 128 -1.25 -1.01 9.95
C PHE A 128 -2.32 -2.07 10.22
N ASP A 129 -3.39 -1.66 10.89
CA ASP A 129 -4.51 -2.53 11.22
C ASP A 129 -5.60 -2.41 10.14
N MET A 130 -5.97 -3.53 9.52
CA MET A 130 -7.03 -3.58 8.51
C MET A 130 -8.29 -4.19 9.10
N ILE A 131 -9.38 -3.42 9.10
CA ILE A 131 -10.70 -3.88 9.53
C ILE A 131 -11.49 -4.31 8.29
N VAL A 132 -11.94 -5.56 8.26
CA VAL A 132 -12.75 -6.13 7.17
C VAL A 132 -14.10 -6.61 7.68
N LEU A 133 -15.12 -6.54 6.82
CA LEU A 133 -16.43 -7.11 7.07
C LEU A 133 -16.49 -8.54 6.51
N LEU A 134 -16.91 -9.50 7.35
CA LEU A 134 -16.98 -10.93 7.00
C LEU A 134 -18.41 -11.37 6.70
#